data_AF-A0A3A4K398-F1
#
_entry.id   AF-A0A3A4K398-F1
#
_cell.length_a   1.000
_cell.length_b   1.000
_cell.length_c   1.000
_cell.angle_alpha   90.00
_cell.angle_beta   90.00
_cell.angle_gamma   90.00
#
_symmetry.space_group_name_H-M   'P 1'
#
loop_
_entity.id
_entity.type
_entity.pdbx_description
1 polymer ?
#
loop_
_entity_poly.entity_id
_entity_poly.type
_entity_poly.pdbx_seq_one_letter_code
_entity_poly.pdbx_strand_id
1 'polypeptide(L)'
;MRIKWNIGGFRTLRAAPGVRADLEARAKRVQEAATASGNGGQYVVYSQQGRAAPQGRWRTSVTTADPHAMAHEAKHGGATLISALEAGR
;
A
#
# COMPACT_ATOMS: atom_id res chain seq x y z
N MET A 1 -30.13 24.05 -7.63
CA MET A 1 -28.91 24.36 -6.85
C MET A 1 -27.71 23.71 -7.51
N ARG A 2 -26.59 24.42 -7.74
CA ARG A 2 -25.40 23.86 -8.42
C ARG A 2 -24.23 23.78 -7.43
N ILE A 3 -23.79 22.57 -7.12
CA ILE A 3 -22.66 22.32 -6.22
C ILE A 3 -21.35 22.75 -6.90
N LYS A 4 -20.54 23.57 -6.23
CA LYS A 4 -19.17 23.92 -6.67
C LYS A 4 -18.17 23.12 -5.84
N TRP A 5 -17.42 22.24 -6.51
CA TRP A 5 -16.42 21.40 -5.87
C TRP A 5 -15.06 22.11 -5.77
N ASN A 6 -14.44 22.08 -4.58
CA ASN A 6 -13.05 22.50 -4.41
C ASN A 6 -12.10 21.34 -4.77
N ILE A 7 -11.78 21.24 -6.06
CA ILE A 7 -10.91 20.19 -6.60
C ILE A 7 -9.51 20.21 -5.94
N GLY A 8 -8.95 21.40 -5.70
CA GLY A 8 -7.66 21.55 -5.01
C GLY A 8 -7.70 21.08 -3.55
N GLY A 9 -8.79 21.36 -2.84
CA GLY A 9 -9.01 20.92 -1.46
C GLY A 9 -8.96 19.40 -1.31
N PHE A 10 -9.47 18.64 -2.28
CA PHE A 10 -9.39 17.17 -2.25
C PHE A 10 -7.97 16.63 -2.37
N ARG A 11 -7.09 17.31 -3.12
CA ARG A 11 -5.68 16.92 -3.20
C ARG A 11 -4.99 17.14 -1.85
N THR A 12 -5.16 18.33 -1.26
CA THR A 12 -4.57 18.66 0.05
C THR A 12 -5.03 17.68 1.12
N LEU A 13 -6.33 17.38 1.17
CA LEU A 13 -6.88 16.41 2.11
C LEU A 13 -6.24 15.02 1.94
N ARG A 14 -6.09 14.55 0.69
CA ARG A 14 -5.50 13.22 0.40
C ARG A 14 -3.99 13.14 0.57
N ALA A 15 -3.31 14.29 0.67
CA ALA A 15 -1.88 14.39 0.92
C ALA A 15 -1.56 14.82 2.37
N ALA A 16 -2.59 14.94 3.22
CA ALA A 16 -2.41 15.39 4.60
C ALA A 16 -1.48 14.42 5.37
N PRO A 17 -0.61 14.93 6.27
CA PRO A 17 0.34 14.09 7.00
C PRO A 17 -0.30 12.92 7.74
N GLY A 18 -1.49 13.12 8.34
CA GLY A 18 -2.22 12.05 9.02
C GLY A 18 -2.71 10.94 8.08
N VAL A 19 -3.10 11.28 6.84
CA VAL A 19 -3.48 10.29 5.83
C VAL A 19 -2.27 9.47 5.40
N ARG A 20 -1.13 10.14 5.18
CA ARG A 20 0.12 9.47 4.87
C ARG A 20 0.55 8.51 5.99
N ALA A 21 0.54 8.97 7.24
CA ALA A 21 0.95 8.18 8.39
C ALA A 21 0.05 6.95 8.57
N ASP A 22 -1.28 7.09 8.42
CA ASP A 22 -2.21 5.96 8.48
C ASP A 22 -1.94 4.93 7.36
N LEU A 23 -1.71 5.39 6.13
CA LEU A 23 -1.41 4.50 5.00
C LEU A 23 -0.07 3.77 5.17
N GLU A 24 0.95 4.44 5.70
CA GLU A 24 2.26 3.84 6.00
C GLU A 24 2.16 2.82 7.15
N ALA A 25 1.39 3.13 8.20
CA ALA A 25 1.14 2.21 9.30
C ALA A 25 0.39 0.95 8.85
N ARG A 26 -0.64 1.08 8.01
CA ARG A 26 -1.34 -0.05 7.41
C ARG A 26 -0.42 -0.89 6.54
N ALA A 27 0.37 -0.25 5.68
CA ALA A 27 1.31 -0.97 4.82
C ALA A 27 2.36 -1.74 5.61
N LYS A 28 2.83 -1.20 6.74
CA LYS A 28 3.73 -1.90 7.65
C LYS A 28 3.09 -3.15 8.25
N ARG A 29 1.82 -3.08 8.70
CA ARG A 29 1.08 -4.25 9.20
C ARG A 29 0.95 -5.35 8.13
N VAL A 30 0.67 -4.95 6.89
CA VAL A 30 0.62 -5.89 5.75
C VAL A 30 1.99 -6.50 5.46
N GLN A 31 3.07 -5.71 5.49
CA GLN A 31 4.43 -6.20 5.32
C GLN A 31 4.79 -7.23 6.40
N GLU A 32 4.51 -6.93 7.67
CA GLU A 32 4.76 -7.84 8.79
C GLU A 32 4.00 -9.15 8.63
N ALA A 33 2.72 -9.10 8.23
CA ALA A 33 1.91 -10.28 7.96
C ALA A 33 2.45 -11.11 6.76
N ALA A 34 2.93 -10.43 5.71
CA ALA A 34 3.54 -11.08 4.56
C ALA A 34 4.87 -11.76 4.95
N THR A 35 5.74 -11.08 5.72
CA THR A 35 7.00 -11.65 6.21
C THR A 35 6.77 -12.86 7.12
N ALA A 36 5.76 -12.82 7.99
CA ALA A 36 5.42 -13.95 8.84
C ALA A 36 4.95 -15.18 8.03
N SER A 37 4.29 -14.96 6.89
CA SER A 37 3.70 -16.02 6.05
C SER A 37 4.60 -16.46 4.89
N GLY A 38 5.57 -15.64 4.50
CA GLY A 38 6.38 -15.81 3.28
C GLY A 38 7.58 -16.74 3.43
N ASN A 39 7.61 -17.56 4.49
CA ASN A 39 8.59 -18.62 4.73
C ASN A 39 10.06 -18.16 4.54
N GLY A 40 10.43 -17.00 5.09
CA GLY A 40 11.78 -16.44 4.97
C GLY A 40 12.01 -15.50 3.76
N GLY A 41 10.99 -15.26 2.93
CA GLY A 41 11.01 -14.21 1.91
C GLY A 41 10.89 -12.80 2.51
N GLN A 42 11.62 -11.85 1.94
CA GLN A 42 11.59 -10.44 2.30
C GLN A 42 10.54 -9.68 1.48
N TYR A 43 9.87 -8.75 2.15
CA TYR A 43 8.88 -7.86 1.57
C TYR A 43 9.22 -6.42 1.94
N VAL A 44 8.95 -5.50 1.02
CA VAL A 44 9.27 -4.08 1.16
C VAL A 44 8.04 -3.22 0.94
N VAL A 45 8.00 -2.09 1.66
CA VAL A 45 6.96 -1.07 1.53
C VAL A 45 7.49 0.09 0.69
N TYR A 46 6.71 0.49 -0.30
CA TYR A 46 6.91 1.72 -1.06
C TYR A 46 5.78 2.69 -0.74
N SER A 47 6.11 3.94 -0.44
CA SER A 47 5.15 5.00 -0.09
C SER A 47 5.40 6.21 -0.95
N GLN A 48 4.41 6.64 -1.73
CA GLN A 48 4.59 7.79 -2.64
C GLN A 48 3.28 8.54 -2.92
N GLN A 49 3.43 9.83 -3.20
CA GLN A 49 2.36 10.67 -3.74
C GLN A 49 2.18 10.38 -5.23
N GLY A 50 0.98 9.94 -5.62
CA GLY A 50 0.64 9.76 -7.03
C GLY A 50 0.61 11.08 -7.81
N ARG A 51 0.92 11.00 -9.11
CA ARG A 51 0.89 12.13 -10.06
C ARG A 51 -0.44 12.87 -10.01
N ALA A 52 -0.37 14.19 -10.20
CA ALA A 52 -1.54 15.06 -10.34
C ALA A 52 -2.33 14.76 -11.62
N ALA A 53 -3.26 13.80 -11.57
CA ALA A 53 -4.16 13.48 -12.68
C ALA A 53 -5.51 12.91 -12.19
N PRO A 54 -6.52 13.73 -11.85
CA PRO A 54 -6.46 15.18 -11.61
C PRO A 54 -5.99 15.53 -10.19
N GLN A 55 -6.23 14.65 -9.21
CA GLN A 55 -6.00 14.95 -7.79
C GLN A 55 -4.68 14.38 -7.27
N GLY A 56 -4.19 13.26 -7.84
CA GLY A 56 -3.19 12.40 -7.18
C GLY A 56 -3.68 11.87 -5.83
N ARG A 57 -3.18 10.71 -5.40
CA ARG A 57 -3.47 10.17 -4.05
C ARG A 57 -2.18 9.65 -3.46
N TRP A 58 -2.01 9.80 -2.16
CA TRP A 58 -0.97 9.04 -1.46
C TRP A 58 -1.28 7.55 -1.60
N ARG A 59 -0.27 6.76 -1.94
CA ARG A 59 -0.39 5.31 -2.12
C ARG A 59 0.79 4.64 -1.45
N THR A 60 0.49 3.54 -0.77
CA THR A 60 1.46 2.60 -0.26
C THR A 60 1.30 1.27 -0.98
N SER A 61 2.42 0.62 -1.26
CA SER A 61 2.48 -0.68 -1.94
C SER A 61 3.40 -1.60 -1.14
N VAL A 62 3.01 -2.87 -0.99
CA VAL A 62 3.86 -3.93 -0.45
C VAL A 62 4.19 -4.89 -1.57
N THR A 63 5.47 -5.24 -1.72
CA THR A 63 5.93 -6.16 -2.77
C THR A 63 7.08 -7.03 -2.26
N THR A 64 7.35 -8.12 -2.96
CA THR A 64 8.52 -8.99 -2.73
C THR A 64 9.82 -8.25 -2.99
N ALA A 65 10.83 -8.46 -2.15
CA ALA A 65 12.12 -7.78 -2.22
C ALA A 65 13.27 -8.70 -2.70
N ASP A 66 13.07 -10.02 -2.65
CA ASP A 66 14.10 -10.99 -3.01
C ASP A 66 13.54 -12.16 -3.86
N PRO A 67 14.42 -12.94 -4.51
CA PRO A 67 13.99 -14.07 -5.35
C PRO A 67 13.22 -15.17 -4.61
N HIS A 68 13.49 -15.37 -3.32
CA HIS A 68 12.80 -16.37 -2.51
C HIS A 68 11.34 -15.97 -2.28
N ALA A 69 11.10 -14.71 -1.90
CA ALA A 69 9.76 -14.14 -1.77
C ALA A 69 9.02 -14.16 -3.11
N MET A 70 9.69 -13.84 -4.22
CA MET A 70 9.10 -13.91 -5.56
C MET A 70 8.70 -15.34 -5.95
N ALA A 71 9.57 -16.32 -5.71
CA ALA A 71 9.30 -17.72 -6.01
C ALA A 71 8.18 -18.28 -5.12
N HIS A 72 8.18 -17.92 -3.83
CA HIS A 72 7.10 -18.28 -2.91
C HIS A 72 5.77 -17.69 -3.38
N GLU A 73 5.74 -16.39 -3.70
CA GLU A 73 4.54 -15.73 -4.17
C GLU A 73 4.01 -16.34 -5.47
N ALA A 74 4.90 -16.66 -6.42
CA ALA A 74 4.54 -17.32 -7.66
C ALA A 74 3.99 -18.74 -7.43
N LYS A 75 4.63 -19.53 -6.55
CA LYS A 75 4.19 -20.89 -6.19
C LYS A 75 2.79 -20.90 -5.57
N HIS A 76 2.47 -19.86 -4.80
CA HIS A 76 1.17 -19.70 -4.14
C HIS A 76 0.19 -18.83 -4.94
N GLY A 77 0.48 -18.52 -6.21
CA GLY A 77 -0.43 -17.80 -7.09
C GLY A 77 -0.80 -16.37 -6.63
N GLY A 78 0.07 -15.69 -5.89
CA GLY A 78 -0.21 -14.36 -5.33
C GLY A 78 -0.99 -14.37 -4.01
N ALA A 79 -1.23 -15.55 -3.42
CA ALA A 79 -2.08 -15.65 -2.23
C ALA A 79 -1.45 -15.06 -0.97
N THR A 80 -0.11 -15.00 -0.84
CA THR A 80 0.53 -14.50 0.38
C THR A 80 0.26 -13.01 0.56
N LEU A 81 0.47 -12.18 -0.47
CA LEU A 81 0.21 -10.74 -0.37
C LEU A 81 -1.28 -10.44 -0.23
N ILE A 82 -2.14 -11.22 -0.88
CA ILE A 82 -3.60 -11.08 -0.74
C ILE A 82 -4.04 -11.39 0.70
N SER A 83 -3.56 -12.50 1.26
CA SER A 83 -3.90 -12.90 2.63
C SER A 83 -3.34 -11.90 3.66
N ALA A 84 -2.11 -11.41 3.43
CA ALA A 84 -1.49 -10.39 4.26
C ALA A 84 -2.26 -9.06 4.22
N LEU A 85 -2.84 -8.71 3.06
CA LEU A 85 -3.68 -7.51 2.93
C LEU A 85 -4.95 -7.62 3.77
N GLU A 86 -5.58 -8.79 3.83
CA GLU A 86 -6.74 -9.02 4.70
C GLU A 86 -6.37 -8.98 6.18
N ALA A 87 -5.26 -9.60 6.57
CA ALA A 87 -4.78 -9.63 7.94
C ALA A 87 -4.32 -8.24 8.46
N GLY A 88 -3.77 -7.40 7.58
CA GLY A 88 -3.23 -6.08 7.93
C GLY A 88 -4.23 -4.92 7.90
N ARG A 89 -5.51 -5.17 7.57
CA ARG A 89 -6.54 -4.13 7.42
C ARG A 89 -6.87 -3.41 8.73
#